data_AF-A0A1Q7JSI0-F1
#
_entry.id   AF-A0A1Q7JSI0-F1
#
_cell.length_a   1.000
_cell.length_b   1.000
_cell.length_c   1.000
_cell.angle_alpha   90.00
_cell.angle_beta   90.00
_cell.angle_gamma   90.00
#
_symmetry.space_group_name_H-M   'P 1'
#
loop_
_entity.id
_entity.type
_entity.pdbx_description
1 polymer ?
#
loop_
_entity_poly.entity_id
_entity_poly.type
_entity_poly.pdbx_seq_one_letter_code
_entity_poly.pdbx_strand_id
1 'polypeptide(L)'
;MRRASAALVVASLAGCGGRGLGGVDPRAAAPAPRVLSSSAISGAAIGWSLGGEVHVFVVDDSFAQQAYARLSIARMLVRRSDVRAALDQTPSGLITIAGQQLEAPPQQRGIRTAWILSRGRLAAGELTLIRIHAGSACAQSRMVTELVYRLSFEQRRFAPPAQSPVVALFGSSSILAQDVRLPSPLPTDARVRLLGRVAARAAHMTSRASPERALAGALTVDPDRAADAGELLPTAGRDPELRYALAIRARFLESSGDTTLVTGVAVADSAGAQLRWVMRPVRFRLRVGLAESESGMAGVRYVLRGTALAPGDAGELLLIDEVNDASPAASRALAVDPWRRRVLAAQPLALRCR
;
A
#
# COMPACT_ATOMS: atom_id res chain seq x y z
N MET A 1 10.87 -2.72 -56.78
CA MET A 1 11.91 -2.52 -55.75
C MET A 1 11.23 -2.10 -54.46
N ARG A 2 11.22 -2.98 -53.47
CA ARG A 2 10.55 -2.83 -52.17
C ARG A 2 11.48 -2.08 -51.20
N ARG A 3 10.97 -1.08 -50.47
CA ARG A 3 11.60 -0.59 -49.24
C ARG A 3 10.67 -0.89 -48.08
N ALA A 4 11.08 -1.86 -47.27
CA ALA A 4 10.48 -2.19 -45.98
C ALA A 4 11.09 -1.25 -44.93
N SER A 5 10.25 -0.48 -44.24
CA SER A 5 10.63 0.21 -43.01
C SER A 5 10.30 -0.71 -41.85
N ALA A 6 11.35 -1.20 -41.19
CA ALA A 6 11.28 -2.07 -40.03
C ALA A 6 10.66 -1.31 -38.84
N ALA A 7 9.50 -1.77 -38.38
CA ALA A 7 8.93 -1.38 -37.10
C ALA A 7 9.70 -2.12 -35.99
N LEU A 8 10.43 -1.36 -35.17
CA LEU A 8 11.10 -1.85 -33.98
C LEU A 8 10.03 -2.13 -32.89
N VAL A 9 9.50 -3.34 -32.86
CA VAL A 9 8.71 -3.83 -31.73
C VAL A 9 9.69 -4.21 -30.62
N VAL A 10 9.85 -3.33 -29.64
CA VAL A 10 10.51 -3.68 -28.38
C VAL A 10 9.56 -4.59 -27.61
N ALA A 11 9.69 -5.90 -27.85
CA ALA A 11 9.12 -6.93 -27.01
C ALA A 11 9.91 -6.97 -25.70
N SER A 12 9.36 -6.35 -24.66
CA SER A 12 9.83 -6.52 -23.30
C SER A 12 9.65 -7.99 -22.91
N LEU A 13 10.78 -8.67 -22.69
CA LEU A 13 10.92 -10.05 -22.27
C LEU A 13 9.96 -10.38 -21.11
N ALA A 14 8.87 -11.07 -21.44
CA ALA A 14 8.21 -11.97 -20.53
C ALA A 14 9.22 -13.08 -20.17
N GLY A 15 9.73 -13.04 -18.95
CA GLY A 15 10.53 -14.12 -18.40
C GLY A 15 9.68 -15.37 -18.24
N CYS A 16 9.75 -16.29 -19.20
CA CYS A 16 9.38 -17.69 -18.98
C CYS A 16 10.43 -18.32 -18.06
N GLY A 17 10.03 -18.78 -16.87
CA GLY A 17 10.96 -19.49 -15.99
C GLY A 17 10.54 -19.55 -14.52
N GLY A 18 9.33 -20.02 -14.25
CA GLY A 18 8.94 -20.41 -12.90
C GLY A 18 7.45 -20.70 -12.81
N ARG A 19 7.09 -21.92 -12.42
CA ARG A 19 5.80 -22.23 -11.77
C ARG A 19 5.76 -21.51 -10.40
N GLY A 20 5.86 -20.19 -10.43
CA GLY A 20 5.85 -19.33 -9.25
C GLY A 20 4.42 -19.18 -8.76
N LEU A 21 4.23 -19.37 -7.46
CA LEU A 21 2.98 -19.10 -6.77
C LEU A 21 2.52 -17.68 -7.15
N GLY A 22 1.32 -17.56 -7.74
CA GLY A 22 0.78 -16.26 -8.15
C GLY A 22 0.69 -15.29 -6.98
N GLY A 23 0.80 -13.98 -7.25
CA GLY A 23 0.75 -12.92 -6.24
C GLY A 23 1.91 -11.93 -6.42
N VAL A 24 1.77 -10.74 -5.80
CA VAL A 24 2.84 -9.75 -5.67
C VAL A 24 3.98 -10.36 -4.85
N ASP A 25 5.22 -10.21 -5.32
CA ASP A 25 6.39 -10.60 -4.53
C ASP A 25 6.52 -9.67 -3.31
N PRO A 26 6.75 -10.19 -2.08
CA PRO A 26 7.06 -9.37 -0.91
C PRO A 26 8.19 -8.35 -1.14
N ARG A 27 9.08 -8.56 -2.13
CA ARG A 27 10.16 -7.62 -2.47
C ARG A 27 9.74 -6.55 -3.47
N ALA A 28 8.50 -6.58 -3.97
CA ALA A 28 8.04 -5.62 -4.95
C ALA A 28 8.16 -4.20 -4.40
N ALA A 29 8.84 -3.34 -5.14
CA ALA A 29 8.88 -1.91 -4.86
C ALA A 29 7.55 -1.27 -5.28
N ALA A 30 7.08 -0.29 -4.50
CA ALA A 30 6.02 0.58 -4.96
C ALA A 30 6.60 1.67 -5.87
N PRO A 31 5.90 2.04 -6.95
CA PRO A 31 6.28 3.21 -7.73
C PRO A 31 6.10 4.47 -6.87
N ALA A 32 7.12 5.33 -6.81
CA ALA A 32 6.96 6.67 -6.26
C ALA A 32 6.03 7.50 -7.19
N PRO A 33 5.17 8.37 -6.62
CA PRO A 33 4.43 9.34 -7.42
C PRO A 33 5.41 10.29 -8.13
N ARG A 34 4.94 10.96 -9.18
CA ARG A 34 5.76 11.83 -10.02
C ARG A 34 5.07 13.17 -10.24
N VAL A 35 5.84 14.25 -10.22
CA VAL A 35 5.36 15.58 -10.58
C VAL A 35 5.59 15.77 -12.08
N LEU A 36 4.52 15.70 -12.86
CA LEU A 36 4.59 15.73 -14.33
C LEU A 36 4.81 17.15 -14.86
N SER A 37 4.17 18.13 -14.24
CA SER A 37 4.25 19.56 -14.58
C SER A 37 4.03 20.42 -13.33
N SER A 38 4.08 21.75 -13.47
CA SER A 38 3.65 22.69 -12.44
C SER A 38 2.15 22.69 -12.16
N SER A 39 1.38 21.89 -12.89
CA SER A 39 -0.06 21.70 -12.73
C SER A 39 -0.49 20.25 -12.46
N ALA A 40 0.39 19.23 -12.53
CA ALA A 40 0.00 17.82 -12.43
C ALA A 40 0.93 16.92 -11.61
N ILE A 41 0.34 16.09 -10.73
CA ILE A 41 0.97 14.94 -10.06
C ILE A 41 0.28 13.67 -10.54
N SER A 42 1.04 12.58 -10.71
CA SER A 42 0.50 11.26 -11.03
C SER A 42 1.06 10.19 -10.10
N GLY A 43 0.24 9.19 -9.78
CA GLY A 43 0.61 8.07 -8.93
C GLY A 43 -0.25 8.01 -7.68
N ALA A 44 0.29 7.39 -6.63
CA ALA A 44 -0.42 7.19 -5.39
C ALA A 44 0.51 7.39 -4.18
N ALA A 45 -0.06 7.76 -3.04
CA ALA A 45 0.62 7.82 -1.76
C ALA A 45 -0.30 7.32 -0.64
N ILE A 46 0.29 6.91 0.48
CA ILE A 46 -0.44 6.49 1.68
C ILE A 46 -0.30 7.59 2.74
N GLY A 47 -1.28 7.64 3.64
CA GLY A 47 -1.14 8.37 4.88
C GLY A 47 -2.37 8.21 5.75
N TRP A 48 -2.76 9.28 6.44
CA TRP A 48 -3.81 9.24 7.47
C TRP A 48 -4.75 10.43 7.39
N SER A 49 -6.00 10.18 7.78
CA SER A 49 -7.01 11.23 7.97
C SER A 49 -6.96 11.78 9.40
N LEU A 50 -7.22 13.07 9.56
CA LEU A 50 -7.52 13.73 10.84
C LEU A 50 -9.01 14.14 10.94
N GLY A 51 -9.89 13.47 10.18
CA GLY A 51 -11.34 13.72 10.22
C GLY A 51 -11.81 14.89 9.36
N GLY A 52 -11.09 15.23 8.29
CA GLY A 52 -11.41 16.33 7.37
C GLY A 52 -10.19 16.98 6.73
N GLU A 53 -9.02 16.73 7.34
CA GLU A 53 -7.70 16.93 6.78
C GLU A 53 -7.03 15.57 6.58
N VAL A 54 -6.19 15.46 5.56
CA VAL A 54 -5.54 14.22 5.14
C VAL A 54 -4.08 14.51 4.88
N HIS A 55 -3.22 13.75 5.52
CA HIS A 55 -1.77 13.88 5.39
C HIS A 55 -1.27 12.65 4.67
N VAL A 56 -0.65 12.83 3.50
CA VAL A 56 -0.01 11.73 2.77
C VAL A 56 1.47 11.99 2.59
N PHE A 57 2.25 10.93 2.67
CA PHE A 57 3.71 11.03 2.73
C PHE A 57 4.35 10.33 1.56
N VAL A 58 5.35 10.97 0.98
CA VAL A 58 6.18 10.44 -0.10
C VAL A 58 7.64 10.45 0.35
N VAL A 59 8.23 9.27 0.49
CA VAL A 59 9.64 9.08 0.90
C VAL A 59 10.49 8.86 -0.35
N ASP A 60 10.81 9.94 -1.05
CA ASP A 60 11.56 9.91 -2.32
C ASP A 60 12.25 11.24 -2.62
N ASP A 61 13.57 11.21 -2.81
CA ASP A 61 14.38 12.41 -3.05
C ASP A 61 14.01 13.09 -4.38
N SER A 62 13.73 12.30 -5.41
CA SER A 62 13.37 12.83 -6.74
C SER A 62 12.01 13.52 -6.69
N PHE A 63 11.04 12.95 -5.97
CA PHE A 63 9.74 13.59 -5.78
C PHE A 63 9.87 14.90 -5.01
N ALA A 64 10.63 14.94 -3.91
CA ALA A 64 10.85 16.15 -3.12
C ALA A 64 11.50 17.28 -3.96
N GLN A 65 12.52 16.93 -4.74
CA GLN A 65 13.19 17.85 -5.66
C GLN A 65 12.21 18.40 -6.71
N GLN A 66 11.39 17.53 -7.33
CA GLN A 66 10.42 17.95 -8.32
C GLN A 66 9.29 18.79 -7.72
N ALA A 67 8.81 18.43 -6.52
CA ALA A 67 7.78 19.16 -5.80
C ALA A 67 8.27 20.58 -5.47
N TYR A 68 9.48 20.70 -4.92
CA TYR A 68 10.11 21.98 -4.64
C TYR A 68 10.30 22.84 -5.90
N ALA A 69 10.87 22.27 -6.96
CA ALA A 69 11.24 23.00 -8.17
C ALA A 69 10.04 23.41 -9.04
N ARG A 70 8.98 22.59 -9.08
CA ARG A 70 7.88 22.73 -10.03
C ARG A 70 6.55 23.17 -9.42
N LEU A 71 6.35 23.01 -8.11
CA LEU A 71 5.06 23.32 -7.49
C LEU A 71 5.08 24.61 -6.68
N SER A 72 6.26 25.15 -6.41
CA SER A 72 6.42 26.43 -5.72
C SER A 72 6.44 27.61 -6.69
N ILE A 73 5.81 28.71 -6.29
CA ILE A 73 5.92 29.99 -7.01
C ILE A 73 7.40 30.44 -6.96
N ALA A 74 7.90 30.95 -8.09
CA ALA A 74 9.28 31.41 -8.33
C ALA A 74 9.92 32.37 -7.29
N ARG A 75 9.18 32.81 -6.29
CA ARG A 75 9.59 33.80 -5.27
C ARG A 75 10.36 33.19 -4.09
N MET A 76 10.75 31.91 -4.13
CA MET A 76 11.63 31.35 -3.09
C MET A 76 13.08 31.81 -3.30
N LEU A 77 13.67 32.37 -2.24
CA LEU A 77 14.96 33.06 -2.23
C LEU A 77 16.16 32.16 -2.61
N VAL A 78 16.04 30.86 -2.39
CA VAL A 78 17.06 29.88 -2.77
C VAL A 78 16.75 29.38 -4.18
N ARG A 79 17.72 29.48 -5.09
CA ARG A 79 17.57 29.08 -6.49
C ARG A 79 16.88 27.71 -6.58
N ARG A 80 15.85 27.64 -7.42
CA ARG A 80 14.90 26.54 -7.72
C ARG A 80 15.47 25.11 -7.88
N SER A 81 16.78 24.88 -7.75
CA SER A 81 17.44 23.65 -8.16
C SER A 81 18.03 22.80 -7.03
N ASP A 82 18.10 23.25 -5.77
CA ASP A 82 18.66 22.40 -4.71
C ASP A 82 17.81 22.44 -3.42
N VAL A 83 16.88 21.49 -3.32
CA VAL A 83 16.04 21.32 -2.12
C VAL A 83 16.88 20.95 -0.90
N ARG A 84 18.01 20.25 -1.09
CA ARG A 84 18.88 19.83 0.02
C ARG A 84 19.61 21.04 0.59
N ALA A 85 20.17 21.89 -0.27
CA ALA A 85 20.76 23.16 0.18
C ALA A 85 19.74 24.07 0.90
N ALA A 86 18.49 24.10 0.41
CA ALA A 86 17.42 24.85 1.08
C ALA A 86 17.07 24.25 2.46
N LEU A 87 17.05 22.92 2.60
CA LEU A 87 16.83 22.24 3.88
C LEU A 87 17.99 22.49 4.85
N ASP A 88 19.23 22.44 4.39
CA ASP A 88 20.44 22.67 5.20
C ASP A 88 20.51 24.10 5.74
N GLN A 89 19.87 25.06 5.05
CA GLN A 89 19.75 26.46 5.50
C GLN A 89 18.59 26.68 6.48
N THR A 90 17.67 25.71 6.63
CA THR A 90 16.56 25.80 7.59
C THR A 90 16.95 25.12 8.91
N PRO A 91 16.91 25.83 10.06
CA PRO A 91 17.30 25.25 11.36
C PRO A 91 16.52 24.00 11.76
N SER A 92 15.26 23.88 11.31
CA SER A 92 14.39 22.73 11.54
C SER A 92 14.56 21.60 10.52
N GLY A 93 15.33 21.80 9.44
CA GLY A 93 15.39 20.85 8.32
C GLY A 93 14.03 20.64 7.65
N LEU A 94 13.21 21.69 7.61
CA LEU A 94 11.83 21.67 7.13
C LEU A 94 11.55 22.88 6.23
N ILE A 95 11.10 22.61 5.02
CA ILE A 95 10.56 23.61 4.10
C ILE A 95 9.04 23.49 4.10
N THR A 96 8.34 24.61 4.24
CA THR A 96 6.87 24.67 4.14
C THR A 96 6.48 25.53 2.94
N ILE A 97 5.65 24.97 2.06
CA ILE A 97 5.07 25.65 0.90
C ILE A 97 3.55 25.70 1.12
N ALA A 98 3.05 26.86 1.52
CA ALA A 98 1.64 27.05 1.79
C ALA A 98 0.82 27.15 0.49
N GLY A 99 -0.50 26.89 0.55
CA GLY A 99 -1.36 26.81 -0.65
C GLY A 99 -1.37 28.05 -1.55
N GLN A 100 -1.11 29.24 -0.98
CA GLN A 100 -0.95 30.50 -1.69
C GLN A 100 0.39 30.64 -2.43
N GLN A 101 1.37 29.79 -2.09
CA GLN A 101 2.69 29.71 -2.72
C GLN A 101 2.76 28.58 -3.77
N LEU A 102 1.64 27.93 -4.09
CA LEU A 102 1.57 26.87 -5.10
C LEU A 102 1.32 27.45 -6.50
N GLU A 103 2.13 27.05 -7.48
CA GLU A 103 2.14 27.59 -8.86
C GLU A 103 0.86 27.26 -9.66
N ALA A 104 0.10 26.23 -9.28
CA ALA A 104 -1.12 25.82 -9.99
C ALA A 104 -2.30 26.79 -9.71
N PRO A 105 -3.00 27.30 -10.76
CA PRO A 105 -4.24 28.05 -10.58
C PRO A 105 -5.32 27.21 -9.87
N PRO A 106 -6.20 27.81 -9.05
CA PRO A 106 -7.25 27.10 -8.31
C PRO A 106 -8.17 26.21 -9.16
N GLN A 107 -8.27 26.50 -10.46
CA GLN A 107 -9.23 25.90 -11.39
C GLN A 107 -8.69 24.67 -12.15
N GLN A 108 -7.39 24.34 -12.03
CA GLN A 108 -6.82 23.17 -12.70
C GLN A 108 -6.86 21.93 -11.80
N ARG A 109 -7.68 20.95 -12.18
CA ARG A 109 -7.73 19.60 -11.57
C ARG A 109 -6.43 18.86 -11.92
N GLY A 110 -5.45 18.86 -11.01
CA GLY A 110 -4.16 18.23 -11.26
C GLY A 110 -3.30 18.08 -10.00
N ILE A 111 -2.59 19.13 -9.57
CA ILE A 111 -1.86 19.14 -8.28
C ILE A 111 -2.77 19.43 -7.11
N ARG A 112 -3.73 20.35 -7.30
CA ARG A 112 -4.57 20.81 -6.19
C ARG A 112 -5.60 19.78 -5.76
N THR A 113 -5.77 18.68 -6.48
CA THR A 113 -6.83 17.70 -6.20
C THR A 113 -6.26 16.30 -6.15
N ALA A 114 -6.59 15.56 -5.09
CA ALA A 114 -6.38 14.13 -5.01
C ALA A 114 -7.69 13.43 -4.68
N TRP A 115 -7.85 12.20 -5.17
CA TRP A 115 -8.88 11.31 -4.65
C TRP A 115 -8.36 10.66 -3.39
N ILE A 116 -9.07 10.84 -2.30
CA ILE A 116 -8.79 10.22 -1.01
C ILE A 116 -9.68 9.00 -0.86
N LEU A 117 -9.05 7.83 -0.86
CA LEU A 117 -9.69 6.54 -0.78
C LEU A 117 -9.56 6.03 0.66
N SER A 118 -10.67 5.62 1.25
CA SER A 118 -10.72 4.95 2.54
C SER A 118 -11.76 3.83 2.51
N ARG A 119 -11.97 3.16 3.65
CA ARG A 119 -12.87 2.00 3.74
C ARG A 119 -14.29 2.31 3.26
N GLY A 120 -14.61 1.81 2.06
CA GLY A 120 -15.90 1.99 1.39
C GLY A 120 -16.23 3.44 1.03
N ARG A 121 -15.25 4.36 1.05
CA ARG A 121 -15.48 5.80 0.82
C ARG A 121 -14.45 6.38 -0.13
N LEU A 122 -14.89 7.37 -0.88
CA LEU A 122 -14.09 8.15 -1.81
C LEU A 122 -14.44 9.63 -1.60
N ALA A 123 -13.43 10.47 -1.41
CA ALA A 123 -13.62 11.91 -1.25
C ALA A 123 -12.60 12.68 -2.10
N ALA A 124 -13.00 13.82 -2.64
CA ALA A 124 -12.05 14.74 -3.26
C ALA A 124 -11.38 15.60 -2.18
N GLY A 125 -10.05 15.61 -2.16
CA GLY A 125 -9.25 16.46 -1.29
C GLY A 125 -8.57 17.57 -2.08
N GLU A 126 -8.51 18.76 -1.49
CA GLU A 126 -7.80 19.92 -2.03
C GLU A 126 -6.45 20.12 -1.34
N LEU A 127 -5.36 20.19 -2.10
CA LEU A 127 -4.02 20.41 -1.55
C LEU A 127 -3.91 21.81 -0.93
N THR A 128 -3.61 21.87 0.36
CA THR A 128 -3.49 23.12 1.12
C THR A 128 -2.06 23.44 1.53
N LEU A 129 -1.20 22.42 1.63
CA LEU A 129 0.16 22.56 2.15
C LEU A 129 1.06 21.47 1.56
N ILE A 130 2.30 21.83 1.26
CA ILE A 130 3.40 20.89 1.06
C ILE A 130 4.45 21.17 2.12
N ARG A 131 4.93 20.11 2.77
CA ARG A 131 6.09 20.16 3.66
C ARG A 131 7.14 19.19 3.16
N ILE A 132 8.39 19.64 3.14
CA ILE A 132 9.53 18.81 2.75
C ILE A 132 10.47 18.76 3.95
N HIS A 133 10.71 17.55 4.43
CA HIS A 133 11.59 17.26 5.55
C HIS A 133 12.90 16.67 5.06
N ALA A 134 14.00 17.07 5.68
CA ALA A 134 15.25 16.34 5.58
C ALA A 134 15.05 14.90 6.09
N GLY A 135 15.67 13.91 5.43
CA GLY A 135 15.52 12.51 5.84
C GLY A 135 15.93 12.26 7.29
N SER A 136 16.98 12.94 7.75
CA SER A 136 17.46 12.91 9.14
C SER A 136 16.39 13.34 10.15
N ALA A 137 15.52 14.30 9.82
CA ALA A 137 14.41 14.73 10.66
C ALA A 137 13.30 13.65 10.76
N CYS A 138 13.24 12.71 9.80
CA CYS A 138 12.22 11.67 9.73
C CYS A 138 12.69 10.26 10.08
N ALA A 139 13.92 10.10 10.57
CA ALA A 139 14.58 8.80 10.73
C ALA A 139 14.57 7.98 9.41
N GLN A 140 14.73 8.67 8.28
CA GLN A 140 14.80 8.09 6.94
C GLN A 140 16.12 8.46 6.26
N SER A 141 16.59 7.65 5.32
CA SER A 141 17.75 7.98 4.49
C SER A 141 17.41 8.95 3.33
N ARG A 142 16.11 9.11 3.04
CA ARG A 142 15.57 9.94 1.96
C ARG A 142 14.72 11.06 2.54
N MET A 143 14.59 12.15 1.78
CA MET A 143 13.67 13.23 2.09
C MET A 143 12.23 12.75 2.11
N VAL A 144 11.42 13.40 2.94
CA VAL A 144 10.01 13.08 3.11
C VAL A 144 9.19 14.29 2.70
N THR A 145 8.33 14.11 1.70
CA THR A 145 7.35 15.12 1.31
C THR A 145 5.99 14.79 1.92
N GLU A 146 5.50 15.64 2.79
CA GLU A 146 4.13 15.62 3.31
C GLU A 146 3.25 16.51 2.42
N LEU A 147 2.17 15.93 1.90
CA LEU A 147 1.12 16.63 1.17
C LEU A 147 -0.13 16.65 2.04
N VAL A 148 -0.62 17.85 2.37
CA VAL A 148 -1.81 18.01 3.21
C VAL A 148 -3.00 18.39 2.33
N TYR A 149 -4.03 17.57 2.37
CA TYR A 149 -5.28 17.74 1.65
C TYR A 149 -6.41 18.05 2.61
N ARG A 150 -7.25 19.01 2.26
CA ARG A 150 -8.47 19.35 3.00
C ARG A 150 -9.69 18.93 2.19
N LEU A 151 -10.65 18.29 2.84
CA LEU A 151 -11.93 17.97 2.21
C LEU A 151 -12.84 19.20 2.19
N SER A 152 -13.48 19.47 1.06
CA SER A 152 -14.51 20.51 0.98
C SER A 152 -15.70 20.18 1.89
N PHE A 153 -16.51 21.18 2.24
CA PHE A 153 -17.64 21.00 3.15
C PHE A 153 -18.58 19.87 2.69
N GLU A 154 -18.92 19.82 1.41
CA GLU A 154 -19.76 18.77 0.82
C GLU A 154 -19.13 17.37 0.93
N GLN A 155 -17.80 17.30 0.80
CA GLN A 155 -17.04 16.04 0.85
C GLN A 155 -16.82 15.54 2.28
N ARG A 156 -16.99 16.40 3.31
CA ARG A 156 -16.79 16.00 4.73
C ARG A 156 -17.71 14.87 5.17
N ARG A 157 -18.89 14.70 4.55
CA ARG A 157 -19.77 13.54 4.83
C ARG A 157 -19.11 12.19 4.48
N PHE A 158 -18.15 12.21 3.56
CA PHE A 158 -17.34 11.06 3.17
C PHE A 158 -15.96 11.06 3.83
N ALA A 159 -15.70 11.99 4.76
CA ALA A 159 -14.43 12.06 5.46
C ALA A 159 -14.11 10.72 6.13
N PRO A 160 -12.91 10.19 5.93
CA PRO A 160 -12.43 9.05 6.69
C PRO A 160 -12.34 9.45 8.17
N PRO A 161 -12.62 8.54 9.13
CA PRO A 161 -12.42 8.81 10.55
C PRO A 161 -11.01 9.30 10.87
N ALA A 162 -10.85 10.05 11.95
CA ALA A 162 -9.52 10.44 12.42
C ALA A 162 -8.65 9.18 12.66
N GLN A 163 -7.37 9.30 12.34
CA GLN A 163 -6.34 8.25 12.41
C GLN A 163 -6.59 7.03 11.51
N SER A 164 -7.58 7.09 10.60
CA SER A 164 -7.76 6.01 9.61
C SER A 164 -6.73 6.10 8.48
N PRO A 165 -6.21 4.95 8.01
CA PRO A 165 -5.31 4.93 6.86
C PRO A 165 -6.08 5.29 5.58
N VAL A 166 -5.42 6.03 4.71
CA VAL A 166 -5.98 6.48 3.43
C VAL A 166 -4.98 6.30 2.30
N VAL A 167 -5.49 6.18 1.08
CA VAL A 167 -4.68 6.27 -0.14
C VAL A 167 -5.07 7.54 -0.87
N ALA A 168 -4.10 8.39 -1.19
CA ALA A 168 -4.30 9.48 -2.15
C ALA A 168 -3.93 9.00 -3.55
N LEU A 169 -4.85 9.13 -4.51
CA LEU A 169 -4.58 8.95 -5.93
C LEU A 169 -4.49 10.31 -6.63
N PHE A 170 -3.37 10.53 -7.32
CA PHE A 170 -3.08 11.77 -8.03
C PHE A 170 -3.33 11.61 -9.53
N GLY A 171 -3.85 12.67 -10.16
CA GLY A 171 -4.01 12.73 -11.62
C GLY A 171 -5.11 11.82 -12.18
N SER A 172 -5.99 11.25 -11.33
CA SER A 172 -7.15 10.49 -11.80
C SER A 172 -8.32 11.42 -12.08
N SER A 173 -8.77 11.46 -13.35
CA SER A 173 -9.87 12.31 -13.82
C SER A 173 -11.25 11.67 -13.73
N SER A 174 -11.33 10.34 -13.56
CA SER A 174 -12.61 9.62 -13.56
C SER A 174 -13.16 9.43 -12.15
N ILE A 175 -14.43 9.85 -11.98
CA ILE A 175 -15.25 9.56 -10.81
C ILE A 175 -16.25 8.49 -11.24
N LEU A 176 -16.15 7.33 -10.63
CA LEU A 176 -17.33 6.51 -10.37
C LEU A 176 -17.34 6.27 -8.87
N ALA A 177 -17.91 7.22 -8.13
CA ALA A 177 -18.43 6.93 -6.81
C ALA A 177 -19.64 6.02 -7.04
N GLN A 178 -19.39 4.71 -7.15
CA GLN A 178 -20.45 3.74 -7.02
C GLN A 178 -20.63 3.51 -5.53
N ASP A 179 -21.87 3.62 -5.05
CA ASP A 179 -22.26 3.05 -3.76
C ASP A 179 -22.09 1.54 -3.87
N VAL A 180 -20.87 1.05 -3.62
CA VAL A 180 -20.59 -0.37 -3.71
C VAL A 180 -21.14 -1.04 -2.45
N ARG A 181 -22.17 -1.86 -2.63
CA ARG A 181 -22.67 -2.72 -1.57
C ARG A 181 -21.67 -3.83 -1.31
N LEU A 182 -20.97 -3.71 -0.19
CA LEU A 182 -20.14 -4.78 0.33
C LEU A 182 -21.02 -5.98 0.75
N PRO A 183 -20.56 -7.22 0.56
CA PRO A 183 -21.26 -8.38 1.09
C PRO A 183 -21.28 -8.33 2.61
N SER A 184 -22.31 -8.94 3.21
CA SER A 184 -22.39 -9.05 4.67
C SER A 184 -21.15 -9.77 5.22
N PRO A 185 -20.60 -9.31 6.36
CA PRO A 185 -19.52 -10.01 7.05
C PRO A 185 -19.93 -11.45 7.35
N LEU A 186 -19.00 -12.40 7.17
CA LEU A 186 -19.21 -13.78 7.56
C LEU A 186 -19.32 -13.92 9.09
N PRO A 187 -20.10 -14.86 9.62
CA PRO A 187 -20.07 -15.23 11.03
C PRO A 187 -18.67 -15.63 11.48
N THR A 188 -18.31 -15.36 12.75
CA THR A 188 -16.95 -15.60 13.29
C THR A 188 -16.43 -17.01 13.01
N ASP A 189 -17.22 -18.05 13.25
CA ASP A 189 -16.78 -19.44 13.01
C ASP A 189 -16.51 -19.72 11.52
N ALA A 190 -17.31 -19.13 10.63
CA ALA A 190 -17.10 -19.25 9.20
C ALA A 190 -15.82 -18.53 8.76
N ARG A 191 -15.50 -17.38 9.37
CA ARG A 191 -14.24 -16.66 9.15
C ARG A 191 -13.04 -17.49 9.59
N VAL A 192 -13.08 -18.05 10.81
CA VAL A 192 -11.99 -18.90 11.34
C VAL A 192 -11.79 -20.13 10.45
N ARG A 193 -12.86 -20.81 10.04
CA ARG A 193 -12.77 -21.96 9.12
C ARG A 193 -12.15 -21.58 7.77
N LEU A 194 -12.56 -20.45 7.19
CA LEU A 194 -12.01 -19.96 5.93
C LEU A 194 -10.52 -19.63 6.07
N LEU A 195 -10.12 -18.91 7.11
CA LEU A 195 -8.72 -18.61 7.42
C LEU A 195 -7.90 -19.90 7.56
N GLY A 196 -8.41 -20.91 8.27
CA GLY A 196 -7.77 -22.22 8.41
C GLY A 196 -7.56 -22.94 7.08
N ARG A 197 -8.58 -22.97 6.21
CA ARG A 197 -8.46 -23.58 4.89
C ARG A 197 -7.44 -22.87 4.00
N VAL A 198 -7.45 -21.54 3.99
CA VAL A 198 -6.48 -20.77 3.20
C VAL A 198 -5.06 -20.91 3.76
N ALA A 199 -4.90 -20.94 5.09
CA ALA A 199 -3.62 -21.20 5.74
C ALA A 199 -3.07 -22.58 5.37
N ALA A 200 -3.90 -23.64 5.45
CA ALA A 200 -3.50 -24.99 5.05
C ALA A 200 -3.09 -25.04 3.56
N ARG A 201 -3.85 -24.38 2.68
CA ARG A 201 -3.50 -24.27 1.25
C ARG A 201 -2.18 -23.54 1.03
N ALA A 202 -1.92 -22.44 1.75
CA ALA A 202 -0.65 -21.72 1.70
C ALA A 202 0.52 -22.55 2.20
N ALA A 203 0.33 -23.28 3.30
CA ALA A 203 1.35 -24.18 3.85
C ALA A 203 1.70 -25.30 2.88
N HIS A 204 0.70 -25.90 2.24
CA HIS A 204 0.90 -26.90 1.20
C HIS A 204 1.69 -26.33 0.00
N MET A 205 1.29 -25.15 -0.49
CA MET A 205 1.91 -24.49 -1.64
C MET A 205 3.38 -24.06 -1.41
N THR A 206 3.72 -23.73 -0.16
CA THR A 206 5.06 -23.24 0.20
C THR A 206 5.97 -24.34 0.75
N SER A 207 5.43 -25.54 1.00
CA SER A 207 6.19 -26.70 1.46
C SER A 207 6.88 -27.43 0.31
N ARG A 208 8.08 -27.96 0.57
CA ARG A 208 8.73 -28.98 -0.27
C ARG A 208 8.53 -30.41 0.24
N ALA A 209 7.97 -30.59 1.44
CA ALA A 209 7.76 -31.87 2.11
C ALA A 209 6.26 -32.14 2.39
N SER A 210 5.93 -33.38 2.79
CA SER A 210 4.60 -34.00 2.90
C SER A 210 3.46 -33.11 3.48
N PRO A 211 2.18 -33.34 3.11
CA PRO A 211 1.12 -32.33 3.18
C PRO A 211 0.55 -32.03 4.57
N GLU A 212 0.68 -32.94 5.54
CA GLU A 212 -0.02 -32.83 6.82
C GLU A 212 0.84 -32.15 7.87
N ARG A 213 0.66 -30.83 8.00
CA ARG A 213 1.20 -30.07 9.13
C ARG A 213 0.05 -29.56 9.99
N ALA A 214 0.07 -29.94 11.26
CA ALA A 214 -0.85 -29.40 12.24
C ALA A 214 -0.53 -27.92 12.50
N LEU A 215 -1.58 -27.10 12.65
CA LEU A 215 -1.43 -25.74 13.17
C LEU A 215 -0.86 -25.80 14.59
N ALA A 216 0.07 -24.90 14.91
CA ALA A 216 0.63 -24.79 16.26
C ALA A 216 -0.36 -24.20 17.28
N GLY A 217 -1.42 -23.54 16.80
CA GLY A 217 -2.47 -22.94 17.62
C GLY A 217 -3.73 -22.66 16.82
N ALA A 218 -4.84 -22.41 17.50
CA ALA A 218 -6.09 -22.01 16.87
C ALA A 218 -5.96 -20.61 16.26
N LEU A 219 -6.48 -20.43 15.03
CA LEU A 219 -6.51 -19.13 14.38
C LEU A 219 -7.59 -18.23 14.97
N THR A 220 -7.25 -16.99 15.25
CA THR A 220 -8.23 -15.95 15.62
C THR A 220 -8.48 -14.98 14.47
N VAL A 221 -9.55 -14.17 14.57
CA VAL A 221 -9.95 -13.18 13.55
C VAL A 221 -9.45 -11.76 13.86
N ASP A 222 -8.47 -11.64 14.76
CA ASP A 222 -7.88 -10.36 15.17
C ASP A 222 -6.34 -10.45 15.12
N PRO A 223 -5.71 -9.87 14.09
CA PRO A 223 -4.25 -9.93 13.89
C PRO A 223 -3.45 -9.15 14.93
N ASP A 224 -4.08 -8.28 15.73
CA ASP A 224 -3.38 -7.51 16.75
C ASP A 224 -3.39 -8.23 18.13
N ARG A 225 -4.21 -9.28 18.29
CA ARG A 225 -4.37 -10.00 19.58
C ARG A 225 -3.62 -11.33 19.69
N ALA A 226 -3.30 -12.00 18.59
CA ALA A 226 -2.69 -13.34 18.64
C ALA A 226 -1.66 -13.55 17.55
N ALA A 227 -0.60 -14.32 17.83
CA ALA A 227 0.42 -14.67 16.84
C ALA A 227 -0.17 -15.47 15.66
N ASP A 228 -1.10 -16.39 15.95
CA ASP A 228 -1.86 -17.15 14.95
C ASP A 228 -3.20 -16.47 14.71
N ALA A 229 -3.26 -15.66 13.68
CA ALA A 229 -4.42 -14.81 13.43
C ALA A 229 -4.55 -14.51 11.94
N GLY A 230 -5.76 -14.12 11.56
CA GLY A 230 -5.99 -13.55 10.25
C GLY A 230 -7.03 -12.46 10.33
N GLU A 231 -7.08 -11.66 9.28
CA GLU A 231 -8.13 -10.68 9.08
C GLU A 231 -8.91 -11.05 7.83
N LEU A 232 -10.21 -10.77 7.85
CA LEU A 232 -11.10 -11.05 6.73
C LEU A 232 -12.04 -9.86 6.58
N LEU A 233 -12.00 -9.24 5.41
CA LEU A 233 -12.80 -8.09 5.06
C LEU A 233 -13.64 -8.39 3.81
N PRO A 234 -14.93 -8.03 3.80
CA PRO A 234 -15.73 -7.99 2.58
C PRO A 234 -15.06 -7.12 1.51
N THR A 235 -15.07 -7.56 0.26
CA THR A 235 -14.54 -6.82 -0.88
C THR A 235 -15.65 -6.32 -1.78
N ALA A 236 -15.47 -5.11 -2.29
CA ALA A 236 -16.21 -4.51 -3.39
C ALA A 236 -15.84 -5.11 -4.77
N GLY A 237 -14.84 -5.98 -4.78
CA GLY A 237 -14.24 -6.75 -5.88
C GLY A 237 -14.98 -6.88 -7.21
N ARG A 238 -14.19 -6.91 -8.29
CA ARG A 238 -14.67 -7.10 -9.68
C ARG A 238 -15.24 -8.48 -9.95
N ASP A 239 -14.76 -9.47 -9.20
CA ASP A 239 -15.14 -10.85 -9.36
C ASP A 239 -16.26 -11.17 -8.36
N PRO A 240 -17.49 -11.44 -8.82
CA PRO A 240 -18.63 -11.68 -7.95
C PRO A 240 -18.50 -13.00 -7.16
N GLU A 241 -17.54 -13.87 -7.47
CA GLU A 241 -17.27 -15.10 -6.73
C GLU A 241 -16.26 -14.84 -5.59
N LEU A 242 -15.28 -13.96 -5.81
CA LEU A 242 -14.21 -13.64 -4.85
C LEU A 242 -14.59 -12.42 -3.99
N ARG A 243 -15.39 -12.68 -2.96
CA ARG A 243 -16.08 -11.66 -2.14
C ARG A 243 -15.39 -11.23 -0.86
N TYR A 244 -14.27 -11.86 -0.51
CA TYR A 244 -13.58 -11.58 0.75
C TYR A 244 -12.07 -11.48 0.54
N ALA A 245 -11.47 -10.38 1.02
CA ALA A 245 -10.03 -10.25 1.17
C ALA A 245 -9.64 -10.79 2.54
N LEU A 246 -8.52 -11.49 2.60
CA LEU A 246 -8.03 -12.05 3.84
C LEU A 246 -6.51 -12.05 3.90
N ALA A 247 -5.97 -11.75 5.07
CA ALA A 247 -4.56 -11.95 5.40
C ALA A 247 -4.45 -13.10 6.40
N ILE A 248 -3.52 -14.01 6.16
CA ILE A 248 -3.22 -15.12 7.06
C ILE A 248 -1.86 -14.91 7.73
N ARG A 249 -1.79 -15.26 9.01
CA ARG A 249 -0.57 -15.47 9.77
C ARG A 249 -0.77 -16.71 10.61
N ALA A 250 -0.17 -17.82 10.18
CA ALA A 250 -0.40 -19.12 10.77
C ALA A 250 0.92 -19.85 11.03
N ARG A 251 1.09 -20.34 12.25
CA ARG A 251 2.20 -21.21 12.61
C ARG A 251 1.84 -22.67 12.43
N PHE A 252 2.78 -23.44 11.88
CA PHE A 252 2.66 -24.87 11.63
C PHE A 252 3.77 -25.61 12.35
N LEU A 253 3.42 -26.74 12.94
CA LEU A 253 4.38 -27.66 13.55
C LEU A 253 5.10 -28.45 12.46
N GLU A 254 6.42 -28.55 12.59
CA GLU A 254 7.25 -29.44 11.80
C GLU A 254 7.48 -30.77 12.52
N SER A 255 7.72 -31.82 11.75
CA SER A 255 8.10 -33.16 12.26
C SER A 255 9.34 -33.15 13.15
N SER A 256 10.21 -32.15 13.03
CA SER A 256 11.41 -31.98 13.86
C SER A 256 11.13 -31.34 15.23
N GLY A 257 9.89 -30.92 15.50
CA GLY A 257 9.53 -30.12 16.67
C GLY A 257 9.71 -28.61 16.48
N ASP A 258 10.25 -28.18 15.34
CA ASP A 258 10.31 -26.77 14.96
C ASP A 258 8.93 -26.20 14.58
N THR A 259 8.83 -24.88 14.55
CA THR A 259 7.63 -24.19 14.05
C THR A 259 7.97 -23.37 12.82
N THR A 260 7.06 -23.32 11.84
CA THR A 260 7.16 -22.42 10.69
C THR A 260 6.01 -21.45 10.63
N LEU A 261 6.29 -20.21 10.26
CA LEU A 261 5.31 -19.18 10.00
C LEU A 261 4.97 -19.17 8.52
N VAL A 262 3.68 -19.23 8.20
CA VAL A 262 3.15 -19.01 6.85
C VAL A 262 2.29 -17.75 6.86
N THR A 263 2.57 -16.83 5.95
CA THR A 263 1.77 -15.61 5.76
C THR A 263 1.47 -15.36 4.29
N GLY A 264 0.38 -14.67 4.01
CA GLY A 264 -0.03 -14.30 2.66
C GLY A 264 -1.32 -13.48 2.68
N VAL A 265 -1.65 -12.87 1.55
CA VAL A 265 -2.92 -12.13 1.38
C VAL A 265 -3.62 -12.63 0.13
N ALA A 266 -4.90 -12.94 0.23
CA ALA A 266 -5.70 -13.43 -0.88
C ALA A 266 -7.07 -12.76 -0.94
N VAL A 267 -7.71 -12.88 -2.10
CA VAL A 267 -9.16 -12.74 -2.24
C VAL A 267 -9.76 -14.12 -2.47
N ALA A 268 -10.90 -14.42 -1.86
CA ALA A 268 -11.52 -15.73 -1.86
C ALA A 268 -13.06 -15.65 -1.86
N ASP A 269 -13.70 -16.74 -2.26
CA ASP A 269 -15.12 -16.97 -1.97
C ASP A 269 -15.34 -17.28 -0.47
N SER A 270 -16.59 -17.35 -0.02
CA SER A 270 -16.92 -17.65 1.38
C SER A 270 -16.48 -19.05 1.85
N ALA A 271 -16.29 -19.97 0.91
CA ALA A 271 -15.89 -21.35 1.18
C ALA A 271 -14.37 -21.53 1.11
N GLY A 272 -13.61 -20.60 0.53
CA GLY A 272 -12.20 -20.77 0.17
C GLY A 272 -11.97 -21.79 -0.95
N ALA A 273 -13.02 -22.17 -1.70
CA ALA A 273 -12.90 -23.11 -2.81
C ALA A 273 -12.16 -22.44 -3.97
N GLN A 274 -12.62 -21.25 -4.32
CA GLN A 274 -11.92 -20.34 -5.19
C GLN A 274 -11.09 -19.34 -4.39
N LEU A 275 -9.82 -19.18 -4.77
CA LEU A 275 -8.98 -18.13 -4.23
C LEU A 275 -7.99 -17.60 -5.28
N ARG A 276 -7.62 -16.35 -5.07
CA ARG A 276 -6.53 -15.69 -5.77
C ARG A 276 -5.59 -15.03 -4.76
N TRP A 277 -4.32 -15.41 -4.81
CA TRP A 277 -3.27 -14.73 -4.05
C TRP A 277 -3.04 -13.31 -4.59
N VAL A 278 -3.12 -12.35 -3.68
CA VAL A 278 -2.81 -10.93 -3.90
C VAL A 278 -1.36 -10.68 -3.54
N MET A 279 -0.96 -11.02 -2.31
CA MET A 279 0.44 -11.14 -1.90
C MET A 279 0.81 -12.61 -1.91
N ARG A 280 1.94 -12.96 -2.53
CA ARG A 280 2.40 -14.35 -2.59
C ARG A 280 2.52 -14.93 -1.17
N PRO A 281 2.04 -16.16 -0.91
CA PRO A 281 2.26 -16.80 0.37
C PRO A 281 3.75 -17.09 0.56
N VAL A 282 4.28 -16.76 1.72
CA VAL A 282 5.66 -16.99 2.11
C VAL A 282 5.72 -17.78 3.40
N ARG A 283 6.84 -18.48 3.56
CA ARG A 283 7.08 -19.43 4.64
C ARG A 283 8.43 -19.12 5.24
N PHE A 284 8.47 -19.02 6.57
CA PHE A 284 9.68 -18.74 7.33
C PHE A 284 9.82 -19.77 8.45
N ARG A 285 11.03 -20.26 8.69
CA ARG A 285 11.32 -21.02 9.91
C ARG A 285 11.29 -20.08 11.10
N LEU A 286 10.69 -20.51 12.20
CA LEU A 286 10.73 -19.76 13.45
C LEU A 286 11.82 -20.34 14.37
N ARG A 287 12.64 -19.47 14.96
CA ARG A 287 13.59 -19.80 16.02
C ARG A 287 13.38 -18.84 17.18
N VAL A 288 13.08 -19.38 18.37
CA VAL A 288 12.70 -18.60 19.57
C VAL A 288 11.54 -17.62 19.29
N GLY A 289 10.59 -18.01 18.43
CA GLY A 289 9.43 -17.20 18.08
C GLY A 289 9.67 -16.09 17.04
N LEU A 290 10.89 -15.93 16.55
CA LEU A 290 11.25 -14.98 15.48
C LEU A 290 11.45 -15.72 14.16
N ALA A 291 10.97 -15.14 13.06
CA ALA A 291 11.18 -15.69 11.74
C ALA A 291 12.64 -15.50 11.31
N GLU A 292 13.30 -16.63 11.04
CA GLU A 292 14.66 -16.63 10.52
C GLU A 292 14.70 -15.97 9.15
N SER A 293 15.72 -15.12 8.96
CA SER A 293 16.00 -14.51 7.67
C SER A 293 16.58 -15.56 6.74
N GLU A 294 15.77 -16.04 5.79
CA GLU A 294 16.26 -16.88 4.70
C GLU A 294 16.35 -16.06 3.42
N SER A 295 17.47 -16.21 2.70
CA SER A 295 17.67 -15.64 1.36
C SER A 295 17.52 -14.10 1.27
N GLY A 296 17.79 -13.37 2.37
CA GLY A 296 17.69 -11.91 2.41
C GLY A 296 16.27 -11.34 2.55
N MET A 297 15.25 -12.18 2.83
CA MET A 297 13.99 -11.70 3.40
C MET A 297 13.98 -12.00 4.89
N ALA A 298 14.06 -10.94 5.69
CA ALA A 298 13.66 -11.03 7.09
C ALA A 298 12.17 -11.39 7.16
N GLY A 299 11.80 -12.14 8.20
CA GLY A 299 10.44 -12.62 8.39
C GLY A 299 9.39 -11.53 8.22
N VAL A 300 8.46 -11.75 7.31
CA VAL A 300 7.36 -10.82 7.03
C VAL A 300 6.06 -11.39 7.57
N ARG A 301 5.21 -10.52 8.11
CA ARG A 301 3.82 -10.77 8.47
C ARG A 301 2.94 -9.78 7.75
N TYR A 302 1.91 -10.26 7.06
CA TYR A 302 0.91 -9.38 6.46
C TYR A 302 -0.25 -9.15 7.43
N VAL A 303 -0.70 -7.90 7.52
CA VAL A 303 -1.92 -7.51 8.23
C VAL A 303 -2.80 -6.71 7.29
N LEU A 304 -4.06 -7.12 7.11
CA LEU A 304 -4.98 -6.46 6.18
C LEU A 304 -5.73 -5.33 6.89
N ARG A 305 -5.25 -4.10 6.82
CA ARG A 305 -5.84 -2.96 7.55
C ARG A 305 -7.16 -2.45 6.99
N GLY A 306 -7.46 -2.75 5.74
CA GLY A 306 -8.67 -2.21 5.12
C GLY A 306 -8.78 -2.51 3.64
N THR A 307 -9.89 -2.07 3.07
CA THR A 307 -10.06 -1.92 1.64
C THR A 307 -10.35 -0.46 1.32
N ALA A 308 -10.16 -0.04 0.08
CA ALA A 308 -10.47 1.32 -0.36
C ALA A 308 -10.97 1.30 -1.80
N LEU A 309 -12.05 2.02 -2.10
CA LEU A 309 -12.63 2.04 -3.45
C LEU A 309 -11.74 2.86 -4.37
N ALA A 310 -11.28 2.28 -5.48
CA ALA A 310 -10.48 3.01 -6.45
C ALA A 310 -11.28 3.34 -7.72
N PRO A 311 -11.10 4.57 -8.27
CA PRO A 311 -11.76 4.97 -9.50
C PRO A 311 -11.34 4.11 -10.70
N GLY A 312 -12.24 4.03 -11.68
CA GLY A 312 -12.00 3.37 -12.96
C GLY A 312 -11.73 1.87 -12.84
N ASP A 313 -10.73 1.39 -13.59
CA ASP A 313 -10.46 -0.04 -13.75
C ASP A 313 -9.71 -0.70 -12.57
N ALA A 314 -9.50 -0.02 -11.45
CA ALA A 314 -8.98 -0.68 -10.24
C ALA A 314 -10.11 -1.30 -9.40
N GLY A 315 -11.24 -0.62 -9.24
CA GLY A 315 -12.40 -1.08 -8.48
C GLY A 315 -12.20 -1.06 -6.96
N GLU A 316 -11.12 -1.68 -6.46
CA GLU A 316 -10.79 -1.72 -5.03
C GLU A 316 -9.29 -1.90 -4.82
N LEU A 317 -8.76 -1.30 -3.76
CA LEU A 317 -7.40 -1.49 -3.24
C LEU A 317 -7.46 -2.17 -1.89
N LEU A 318 -6.48 -3.02 -1.62
CA LEU A 318 -6.23 -3.55 -0.29
C LEU A 318 -5.16 -2.70 0.40
N LEU A 319 -5.44 -2.31 1.65
CA LEU A 319 -4.47 -1.70 2.56
C LEU A 319 -3.84 -2.80 3.39
N ILE A 320 -2.55 -3.01 3.22
CA ILE A 320 -1.81 -4.13 3.82
C ILE A 320 -0.59 -3.59 4.54
N ASP A 321 -0.44 -3.89 5.81
CA ASP A 321 0.82 -3.71 6.51
C ASP A 321 1.70 -4.94 6.26
N GLU A 322 2.90 -4.70 5.77
CA GLU A 322 3.99 -5.65 5.69
C GLU A 322 4.91 -5.40 6.90
N VAL A 323 4.72 -6.21 7.95
CA VAL A 323 5.47 -6.10 9.21
C VAL A 323 6.68 -7.00 9.13
N ASN A 324 7.86 -6.42 9.29
CA ASN A 324 9.13 -7.12 9.28
C ASN A 324 9.59 -7.40 10.73
N ASP A 325 9.67 -8.69 11.09
CA ASP A 325 9.97 -9.13 12.45
C ASP A 325 11.41 -8.81 12.90
N ALA A 326 12.36 -8.73 11.96
CA ALA A 326 13.76 -8.48 12.28
C ALA A 326 14.14 -6.99 12.21
N SER A 327 13.42 -6.21 11.42
CA SER A 327 13.71 -4.79 11.20
C SER A 327 12.42 -3.96 11.11
N PRO A 328 11.97 -3.35 12.23
CA PRO A 328 10.81 -2.46 12.21
C PRO A 328 10.91 -1.33 11.18
N ALA A 329 12.14 -0.84 10.91
CA ALA A 329 12.39 0.19 9.90
C ALA A 329 12.13 -0.28 8.46
N ALA A 330 12.17 -1.59 8.20
CA ALA A 330 11.82 -2.18 6.91
C ALA A 330 10.32 -2.46 6.76
N SER A 331 9.52 -2.24 7.82
CA SER A 331 8.08 -2.46 7.77
C SER A 331 7.37 -1.32 7.03
N ARG A 332 6.35 -1.66 6.24
CA ARG A 332 5.68 -0.70 5.35
C ARG A 332 4.19 -0.97 5.21
N ALA A 333 3.39 0.10 5.13
CA ALA A 333 2.03 0.05 4.64
C ALA A 333 2.06 -0.01 3.11
N LEU A 334 1.16 -0.78 2.53
CA LEU A 334 1.01 -1.00 1.09
C LEU A 334 -0.43 -0.73 0.66
N ALA A 335 -0.60 -0.12 -0.49
CA ALA A 335 -1.85 -0.06 -1.22
C ALA A 335 -1.73 -0.94 -2.46
N VAL A 336 -2.49 -2.02 -2.53
CA VAL A 336 -2.34 -3.06 -3.56
C VAL A 336 -3.62 -3.20 -4.36
N ASP A 337 -3.51 -3.17 -5.70
CA ASP A 337 -4.58 -3.59 -6.61
C ASP A 337 -4.61 -5.14 -6.62
N PRO A 338 -5.64 -5.77 -6.02
CA PRO A 338 -5.69 -7.23 -5.88
C PRO A 338 -5.95 -7.94 -7.22
N TRP A 339 -6.52 -7.24 -8.20
CA TRP A 339 -6.91 -7.81 -9.48
C TRP A 339 -5.77 -7.80 -10.48
N ARG A 340 -5.00 -6.71 -10.50
CA ARG A 340 -3.77 -6.58 -11.30
C ARG A 340 -2.53 -7.11 -10.59
N ARG A 341 -2.63 -7.46 -9.30
CA ARG A 341 -1.50 -7.87 -8.44
C ARG A 341 -0.37 -6.86 -8.54
N ARG A 342 -0.68 -5.61 -8.22
CA ARG A 342 0.27 -4.49 -8.32
C ARG A 342 0.23 -3.63 -7.08
N VAL A 343 1.41 -3.35 -6.52
CA VAL A 343 1.56 -2.31 -5.49
C VAL A 343 1.45 -0.95 -6.16
N LEU A 344 0.52 -0.13 -5.70
CA LEU A 344 0.31 1.23 -6.19
C LEU A 344 1.05 2.27 -5.34
N ALA A 345 1.10 2.07 -4.03
CA ALA A 345 1.82 2.92 -3.10
C ALA A 345 2.40 2.10 -1.95
N ALA A 346 3.49 2.59 -1.38
CA ALA A 346 4.05 2.10 -0.13
C ALA A 346 4.54 3.26 0.72
N GLN A 347 4.48 3.09 2.03
CA GLN A 347 4.98 4.05 3.02
C GLN A 347 5.59 3.30 4.21
N PRO A 348 6.71 3.75 4.79
CA PRO A 348 7.21 3.17 6.04
C PRO A 348 6.17 3.23 7.17
N LEU A 349 5.98 2.14 7.92
CA LEU A 349 5.02 2.12 9.04
C LEU A 349 5.44 3.02 10.20
N ALA A 350 6.74 3.05 10.50
CA ALA A 350 7.31 3.85 11.58
C ALA A 350 7.79 5.24 11.10
N LEU A 351 7.12 5.83 10.11
CA LEU A 351 7.48 7.17 9.64
C LEU A 351 7.19 8.20 10.75
N ARG A 352 8.23 8.87 11.24
CA ARG A 352 8.14 9.89 12.29
C ARG A 352 9.03 11.06 11.94
N CYS A 353 8.43 12.17 11.54
CA CYS A 353 9.13 13.43 11.30
C CYS A 353 9.08 14.30 12.55
N ARG A 354 10.23 14.85 12.96
CA ARG A 354 10.37 15.82 14.04
C ARG A 354 10.30 17.24 13.54
#